data_AF-A0A949XNL2-F1
#
_entry.id   AF-A0A949XNL2-F1
#
_cell.length_a   1.000
_cell.length_b   1.000
_cell.length_c   1.000
_cell.angle_alpha   90.00
_cell.angle_beta   90.00
_cell.angle_gamma   90.00
#
_symmetry.space_group_name_H-M   'P 1'
#
loop_
_entity.id
_entity.type
_entity.pdbx_description
1 polymer ?
#
loop_
_entity_poly.entity_id
_entity_poly.type
_entity_poly.pdbx_seq_one_letter_code
_entity_poly.pdbx_strand_id
1 'polypeptide(L)'
;MPKREVLDVNGRKVQVSNLDKILYPDNHFTKAQVIDYYIRASHHLLPHFHNRPVTLKRFPDGVRGEAFYEKDAPGFTPDWVRTFPVPRRAGGTDIQYILINDLPTLVWCANIASLELHPFLHCAPELNKPTSVVFDLDPGEGANILTCAEVAFLLRDVLAELKLQCWPKVSGSKGIQVYVPLNTAVTYDMTQPFARAVAGLLAKEHPDLIVAEMAKSERPHKVFIDWSQNSDFKTTIGVYSLRAKMGRPFVSLPVSWDELAAARDSKSTSELHWQPDAALERLERTGDLFSPVLSVQQMLPHFDPAAAPAPAAPRRARSTRKQGTNKSPRASAQGSRKRFVVQKHAASHLHYDFRLEMHGVLKSWAVPKGVPLQMNQRRLAMATEDHPLAYLEFEGVIPQGEYGGGTVMVWDIGTYELIEGNYYKGNLRIFLAGKKLKGEWRLTRDRTAQNRNWALIKSDESMKPLSASRESRSVLSRRTMEEIAADPSVRWHSNRTPIPDLNLDELPVSQMQFIEPMQCKLVSSLPEGENWQYEVKLDGYRALAIKDNGRVDLLSRRNNNLNQRFEPVSAAMERLEDGIILDGEIVALDESGRPSFNLL
;
A
#
# COMPACT_ATOMS: atom_id res chain seq x y z
N MET A 1 13.01 -21.06 23.97
CA MET A 1 14.10 -20.39 23.21
C MET A 1 14.03 -20.84 21.77
N PRO A 2 14.36 -20.00 20.76
CA PRO A 2 14.38 -20.45 19.38
C PRO A 2 15.41 -21.58 19.22
N LYS A 3 15.00 -22.72 18.66
CA LYS A 3 15.91 -23.82 18.34
C LYS A 3 16.84 -23.32 17.24
N ARG A 4 18.14 -23.24 17.53
CA ARG A 4 19.18 -22.75 16.62
C ARG A 4 20.05 -23.93 16.21
N GLU A 5 20.31 -24.01 14.92
CA GLU A 5 21.15 -25.04 14.31
C GLU A 5 22.15 -24.34 13.38
N VAL A 6 23.24 -25.01 13.02
CA VAL A 6 24.25 -24.48 12.12
C VAL A 6 24.35 -25.43 10.93
N LEU A 7 24.08 -24.91 9.74
CA LEU A 7 24.27 -25.64 8.49
C LEU A 7 25.66 -25.32 7.93
N ASP A 8 26.37 -26.34 7.46
CA ASP A 8 27.54 -26.15 6.61
C ASP A 8 27.07 -26.07 5.15
N VAL A 9 27.23 -24.89 4.55
CA VAL A 9 26.79 -24.58 3.20
C VAL A 9 28.02 -24.17 2.40
N ASN A 10 28.51 -25.04 1.52
CA ASN A 10 29.74 -24.84 0.74
C ASN A 10 30.96 -24.41 1.60
N GLY A 11 31.15 -25.04 2.77
CA GLY A 11 32.26 -24.74 3.68
C GLY A 11 32.01 -23.52 4.57
N ARG A 12 30.82 -22.92 4.52
CA ARG A 12 30.43 -21.78 5.36
C ARG A 12 29.36 -22.20 6.37
N LYS A 13 29.63 -21.91 7.64
CA LYS A 13 28.66 -22.11 8.73
C LYS A 13 27.58 -21.03 8.70
N VAL A 14 26.35 -21.41 8.34
CA VAL A 14 25.18 -20.53 8.33
C VAL A 14 24.26 -20.90 9.50
N GLN A 15 24.01 -19.94 10.40
CA GLN A 15 23.11 -20.15 11.52
C GLN A 15 21.65 -20.10 11.05
N VAL A 16 20.90 -21.17 11.31
CA VAL A 16 19.48 -21.28 11.03
C VAL A 16 18.67 -21.42 12.31
N SER A 17 17.39 -21.03 12.28
CA SER A 17 16.55 -21.09 13.48
C SER A 17 15.08 -21.30 13.18
N ASN A 18 14.37 -21.95 14.12
CA ASN A 18 12.93 -22.21 14.03
C ASN A 18 12.57 -22.94 12.71
N LEU A 19 13.29 -24.02 12.42
CA LEU A 19 13.15 -24.81 11.19
C LEU A 19 11.74 -25.39 11.03
N ASP A 20 11.13 -25.83 12.13
CA ASP A 20 9.77 -26.39 12.16
C ASP A 20 8.67 -25.31 12.06
N LYS A 21 9.03 -24.02 11.99
CA LYS A 21 8.05 -22.93 11.89
C LYS A 21 7.28 -23.05 10.58
N ILE A 22 5.96 -23.18 10.67
CA ILE A 22 5.06 -23.13 9.51
C ILE A 22 5.04 -21.71 8.95
N LEU A 23 5.45 -21.56 7.70
CA LEU A 23 5.38 -20.28 6.98
C LEU A 23 4.18 -20.25 6.02
N TYR A 24 3.73 -21.41 5.54
CA TYR A 24 2.53 -21.55 4.72
C TYR A 24 1.53 -22.52 5.38
N PRO A 25 0.39 -22.02 5.90
CA PRO A 25 -0.49 -22.82 6.74
C PRO A 25 -1.31 -23.87 5.98
N ASP A 26 -1.66 -23.66 4.72
CA ASP A 26 -2.64 -24.52 4.02
C ASP A 26 -2.09 -25.91 3.71
N ASN A 27 -0.76 -26.05 3.62
CA ASN A 27 -0.06 -27.32 3.40
C ASN A 27 1.05 -27.55 4.45
N HIS A 28 1.00 -26.81 5.57
CA HIS A 28 1.98 -26.87 6.65
C HIS A 28 3.45 -26.72 6.18
N PHE A 29 3.70 -25.95 5.11
CA PHE A 29 5.06 -25.78 4.58
C PHE A 29 5.91 -24.98 5.56
N THR A 30 6.98 -25.62 6.03
CA THR A 30 7.87 -25.13 7.09
C THR A 30 9.00 -24.26 6.55
N LYS A 31 9.68 -23.56 7.46
CA LYS A 31 10.90 -22.82 7.14
C LYS A 31 12.01 -23.76 6.63
N ALA A 32 12.14 -24.96 7.20
CA ALA A 32 13.07 -25.97 6.71
C ALA A 32 12.83 -26.28 5.23
N GLN A 33 11.58 -26.48 4.83
CA GLN A 33 11.22 -26.75 3.43
C GLN A 33 11.43 -25.54 2.51
N VAL A 34 11.25 -24.31 3.01
CA VAL A 34 11.63 -23.10 2.26
C VAL A 34 13.15 -23.07 2.00
N ILE A 35 13.95 -23.36 3.02
CA ILE A 35 15.41 -23.40 2.90
C ILE A 35 15.83 -24.53 1.94
N ASP A 36 15.27 -25.73 2.09
CA ASP A 36 15.54 -26.88 1.22
C ASP A 36 15.21 -26.58 -0.25
N TYR A 37 14.03 -25.99 -0.51
CA TYR A 37 13.64 -25.56 -1.85
C TYR A 37 14.69 -24.63 -2.46
N TYR A 38 15.11 -23.59 -1.73
CA TYR A 38 16.09 -22.65 -2.25
C TYR A 38 17.48 -23.27 -2.43
N ILE A 39 17.88 -24.23 -1.58
CA ILE A 39 19.11 -24.99 -1.77
C ILE A 39 19.04 -25.77 -3.09
N ARG A 40 17.97 -26.52 -3.32
CA ARG A 40 17.80 -27.36 -4.51
C ARG A 40 17.61 -26.55 -5.79
N ALA A 41 16.94 -25.39 -5.71
CA ALA A 41 16.77 -24.49 -6.84
C ALA A 41 18.03 -23.63 -7.13
N SER A 42 19.01 -23.58 -6.22
CA SER A 42 20.10 -22.60 -6.24
C SER A 42 20.94 -22.64 -7.52
N HIS A 43 21.20 -23.83 -8.07
CA HIS A 43 21.97 -23.99 -9.29
C HIS A 43 21.37 -23.22 -10.48
N HIS A 44 20.03 -23.21 -10.56
CA HIS A 44 19.30 -22.47 -11.59
C HIS A 44 18.97 -21.04 -11.17
N LEU A 45 18.73 -20.79 -9.87
CA LEU A 45 18.36 -19.47 -9.36
C LEU A 45 19.54 -18.49 -9.34
N LEU A 46 20.68 -18.87 -8.77
CA LEU A 46 21.80 -17.95 -8.51
C LEU A 46 22.32 -17.22 -9.75
N PRO A 47 22.44 -17.84 -10.95
CA PRO A 47 22.81 -17.13 -12.17
C PRO A 47 21.91 -15.91 -12.48
N HIS A 48 20.61 -15.99 -12.20
CA HIS A 48 19.66 -14.89 -12.40
C HIS A 48 19.76 -13.80 -11.35
N PHE A 49 20.38 -14.07 -10.21
CA PHE A 49 20.51 -13.14 -9.08
C PHE A 49 21.92 -12.55 -8.95
N HIS A 50 22.90 -13.14 -9.65
CA HIS A 50 24.30 -12.77 -9.54
C HIS A 50 24.53 -11.29 -9.84
N ASN A 51 25.10 -10.59 -8.86
CA ASN A 51 25.35 -9.14 -8.82
C ASN A 51 24.11 -8.26 -9.00
N ARG A 52 22.89 -8.79 -8.86
CA ARG A 52 21.69 -7.96 -8.83
C ARG A 52 21.42 -7.52 -7.39
N PRO A 53 21.26 -6.21 -7.14
CA PRO A 53 20.73 -5.78 -5.85
C PRO A 53 19.29 -6.31 -5.67
N VAL A 54 18.97 -6.81 -4.48
CA VAL A 54 17.70 -7.50 -4.24
C VAL A 54 16.90 -6.84 -3.12
N THR A 55 15.64 -6.52 -3.41
CA THR A 55 14.66 -6.22 -2.36
C THR A 55 14.11 -7.54 -1.81
N LEU A 56 14.20 -7.73 -0.50
CA LEU A 56 13.62 -8.88 0.18
C LEU A 56 12.21 -8.55 0.65
N LYS A 57 11.27 -9.49 0.51
CA LYS A 57 9.98 -9.39 1.19
C LYS A 57 9.89 -10.48 2.25
N ARG A 58 9.84 -10.04 3.50
CA ARG A 58 9.98 -10.91 4.67
C ARG A 58 8.62 -11.17 5.32
N PHE A 59 8.45 -12.41 5.76
CA PHE A 59 7.25 -12.92 6.43
C PHE A 59 7.66 -13.66 7.71
N PRO A 60 8.16 -12.94 8.74
CA PRO A 60 8.70 -13.59 9.93
C PRO A 60 7.73 -14.56 10.59
N ASP A 61 6.43 -14.26 10.53
CA ASP A 61 5.32 -15.04 11.11
C ASP A 61 4.48 -15.80 10.07
N GLY A 62 5.06 -16.03 8.89
CA GLY A 62 4.39 -16.74 7.78
C GLY A 62 3.45 -15.84 6.98
N VAL A 63 2.87 -16.41 5.93
CA VAL A 63 2.11 -15.65 4.91
C VAL A 63 0.79 -15.04 5.38
N ARG A 64 0.28 -15.47 6.53
CA ARG A 64 -0.90 -14.85 7.19
C ARG A 64 -0.53 -13.78 8.22
N GLY A 65 0.76 -13.64 8.54
CA GLY A 65 1.28 -12.61 9.44
C GLY A 65 1.60 -11.29 8.73
N GLU A 66 2.19 -10.35 9.47
CA GLU A 66 2.70 -9.11 8.86
C GLU A 66 3.90 -9.38 7.96
N ALA A 67 3.92 -8.67 6.83
CA ALA A 67 4.99 -8.73 5.85
C ALA A 67 5.54 -7.33 5.60
N PHE A 68 6.84 -7.24 5.29
CA PHE A 68 7.47 -5.98 4.95
C PHE A 68 8.52 -6.16 3.86
N TYR A 69 8.74 -5.09 3.10
CA TYR A 69 9.83 -5.00 2.13
C TYR A 69 11.07 -4.46 2.83
N GLU A 70 12.17 -5.16 2.71
CA GLU A 70 13.47 -4.80 3.26
C GLU A 70 14.44 -4.60 2.09
N LYS A 71 14.77 -3.33 1.85
CA LYS A 71 15.67 -2.89 0.78
C LYS A 71 17.09 -2.70 1.29
N ASP A 72 17.18 -2.13 2.47
CA ASP A 72 18.43 -1.88 3.18
C ASP A 72 18.82 -3.14 3.93
N ALA A 73 20.09 -3.54 3.85
CA ALA A 73 20.62 -4.70 4.55
C ALA A 73 20.40 -4.49 6.06
N PRO A 74 19.67 -5.37 6.74
CA PRO A 74 19.41 -5.20 8.17
C PRO A 74 20.71 -5.21 8.97
N GLY A 75 20.73 -4.54 10.14
CA GLY A 75 21.94 -4.41 10.96
C GLY A 75 22.52 -5.73 11.51
N PHE A 76 21.78 -6.84 11.39
CA PHE A 76 22.25 -8.19 11.73
C PHE A 76 22.73 -8.98 10.49
N THR A 77 22.89 -8.33 9.33
CA THR A 77 23.44 -8.95 8.13
C THR A 77 24.85 -9.45 8.41
N PRO A 78 25.15 -10.75 8.18
CA PRO A 78 26.49 -11.28 8.41
C PRO A 78 27.54 -10.58 7.55
N ASP A 79 28.74 -10.36 8.09
CA ASP A 79 29.83 -9.63 7.41
C ASP A 79 30.25 -10.23 6.06
N TRP A 80 29.98 -11.53 5.87
CA TRP A 80 30.29 -12.24 4.63
C TRP A 80 29.21 -12.10 3.55
N VAL A 81 28.02 -11.58 3.88
CA VAL A 81 26.98 -11.28 2.90
C VAL A 81 27.37 -10.01 2.18
N ARG A 82 27.57 -10.11 0.86
CA ARG A 82 27.92 -8.94 0.05
C ARG A 82 26.73 -8.00 -0.07
N THR A 83 26.99 -6.71 0.08
CA THR A 83 26.03 -5.65 -0.18
C THR A 83 26.55 -4.72 -1.28
N PHE A 84 25.64 -3.94 -1.86
CA PHE A 84 25.97 -2.89 -2.82
C PHE A 84 25.19 -1.61 -2.52
N PRO A 85 25.86 -0.44 -2.45
CA PRO A 85 25.19 0.84 -2.25
C PRO A 85 24.40 1.25 -3.50
N VAL A 86 23.13 1.60 -3.32
CA VAL A 86 22.28 2.20 -4.36
C VAL A 86 21.82 3.59 -3.90
N PRO A 87 22.13 4.66 -4.65
CA PRO A 87 21.78 6.03 -4.27
C PRO A 87 20.28 6.26 -4.08
N ARG A 88 19.92 7.02 -3.04
CA ARG A 88 18.54 7.47 -2.84
C ARG A 88 18.24 8.65 -3.76
N ARG A 89 17.16 8.54 -4.55
CA ARG A 89 16.66 9.63 -5.43
C ARG A 89 16.29 10.92 -4.68
N ALA A 90 15.95 10.83 -3.40
CA ALA A 90 15.58 11.98 -2.56
C ALA A 90 16.77 12.60 -1.80
N GLY A 91 18.00 12.12 -2.07
CA GLY A 91 19.19 12.41 -1.26
C GLY A 91 19.22 11.61 0.05
N GLY A 92 20.34 11.67 0.77
CA GLY A 92 20.59 10.90 2.01
C GLY A 92 21.64 9.80 1.81
N THR A 93 21.79 8.93 2.82
CA THR A 93 22.70 7.78 2.75
C THR A 93 22.19 6.75 1.74
N ASP A 94 23.12 6.12 1.03
CA ASP A 94 22.79 5.04 0.09
C ASP A 94 22.07 3.88 0.79
N ILE A 95 21.22 3.19 0.05
CA ILE A 95 20.59 1.95 0.51
C ILE A 95 21.57 0.81 0.24
N GLN A 96 21.91 0.02 1.26
CA GLN A 96 22.78 -1.13 1.12
C GLN A 96 21.95 -2.35 0.72
N TYR A 97 21.85 -2.63 -0.57
CA TYR A 97 21.11 -3.81 -1.03
C TYR A 97 21.95 -5.07 -0.90
N ILE A 98 21.32 -6.19 -0.56
CA ILE A 98 21.96 -7.51 -0.52
C ILE A 98 22.20 -7.99 -1.96
N LEU A 99 23.38 -8.56 -2.20
CA LEU A 99 23.72 -9.30 -3.42
C LEU A 99 23.67 -10.81 -3.13
N ILE A 100 22.67 -11.51 -3.67
CA ILE A 100 22.51 -12.97 -3.49
C ILE A 100 23.38 -13.70 -4.53
N ASN A 101 24.69 -13.66 -4.32
CA ASN A 101 25.68 -14.18 -5.27
C ASN A 101 26.03 -15.66 -5.04
N ASP A 102 25.71 -16.20 -3.86
CA ASP A 102 26.11 -17.54 -3.47
C ASP A 102 25.02 -18.23 -2.63
N LEU A 103 25.16 -19.56 -2.52
CA LEU A 103 24.23 -20.40 -1.80
C LEU A 103 24.15 -20.04 -0.30
N PRO A 104 25.25 -19.79 0.43
CA PRO A 104 25.17 -19.31 1.82
C PRO A 104 24.30 -18.06 2.00
N THR A 105 24.44 -17.05 1.13
CA THR A 105 23.61 -15.83 1.20
C THR A 105 22.14 -16.16 0.94
N LEU A 106 21.84 -17.01 -0.05
CA LEU A 106 20.47 -17.43 -0.34
C LEU A 106 19.82 -18.17 0.85
N VAL A 107 20.55 -19.10 1.47
CA VAL A 107 20.10 -19.83 2.66
C VAL A 107 19.85 -18.88 3.83
N TRP A 108 20.74 -17.90 4.04
CA TRP A 108 20.54 -16.89 5.07
C TRP A 108 19.30 -16.02 4.80
N CYS A 109 19.08 -15.57 3.56
CA CYS A 109 17.87 -14.83 3.17
C CYS A 109 16.60 -15.64 3.45
N ALA A 110 16.59 -16.93 3.12
CA ALA A 110 15.49 -17.85 3.41
C ALA A 110 15.26 -18.02 4.92
N ASN A 111 16.33 -18.15 5.71
CA ASN A 111 16.25 -18.31 7.16
C ASN A 111 15.63 -17.09 7.88
N ILE A 112 15.89 -15.87 7.39
CA ILE A 112 15.26 -14.64 7.90
C ILE A 112 13.83 -14.43 7.36
N ALA A 113 13.24 -15.49 6.79
CA ALA A 113 11.90 -15.57 6.23
C ALA A 113 11.66 -14.64 5.03
N SER A 114 12.69 -14.43 4.20
CA SER A 114 12.52 -13.75 2.91
C SER A 114 11.90 -14.73 1.91
N LEU A 115 10.57 -14.72 1.81
CA LEU A 115 9.85 -15.64 0.94
C LEU A 115 9.84 -15.15 -0.51
N GLU A 116 9.72 -13.85 -0.73
CA GLU A 116 9.78 -13.27 -2.08
C GLU A 116 11.07 -12.48 -2.28
N LEU A 117 11.80 -12.80 -3.35
CA LEU A 117 13.06 -12.18 -3.72
C LEU A 117 12.83 -11.34 -4.99
N HIS A 118 13.12 -10.05 -4.91
CA HIS A 118 12.84 -9.10 -5.99
C HIS A 118 14.13 -8.42 -6.48
N PRO A 119 14.82 -8.99 -7.48
CA PRO A 119 16.01 -8.37 -8.05
C PRO A 119 15.68 -7.17 -8.95
N PHE A 120 16.65 -6.28 -9.12
CA PHE A 120 16.63 -5.26 -10.18
C PHE A 120 16.90 -5.86 -11.57
N LEU A 121 16.49 -5.13 -12.62
CA LEU A 121 16.80 -5.50 -14.01
C LEU A 121 18.26 -5.21 -14.41
N HIS A 122 18.95 -4.35 -13.66
CA HIS A 122 20.38 -4.09 -13.80
C HIS A 122 21.21 -4.99 -12.88
N CYS A 123 22.51 -5.08 -13.18
CA CYS A 123 23.51 -5.68 -12.30
C CYS A 123 24.44 -4.59 -11.78
N ALA A 124 24.85 -4.70 -10.53
CA ALA A 124 25.92 -3.87 -9.98
C ALA A 124 27.26 -4.16 -10.71
N PRO A 125 28.11 -3.14 -10.93
CA PRO A 125 27.96 -1.75 -10.48
C PRO A 125 27.15 -0.84 -11.43
N GLU A 126 26.69 -1.34 -12.57
CA GLU A 126 26.07 -0.57 -13.65
C GLU A 126 24.57 -0.31 -13.41
N LEU A 127 24.24 0.50 -12.40
CA LEU A 127 22.85 0.72 -11.95
C LEU A 127 21.90 1.30 -13.01
N ASN A 128 22.43 1.97 -14.05
CA ASN A 128 21.60 2.54 -15.13
C ASN A 128 21.46 1.59 -16.34
N LYS A 129 22.11 0.42 -16.34
CA LYS A 129 22.14 -0.51 -17.48
C LYS A 129 21.31 -1.75 -17.20
N PRO A 130 20.01 -1.77 -17.54
CA PRO A 130 19.22 -2.98 -17.43
C PRO A 130 19.71 -4.03 -18.43
N THR A 131 19.62 -5.29 -18.02
CA THR A 131 19.94 -6.46 -18.86
C THR A 131 18.76 -6.93 -19.71
N SER A 132 17.55 -6.46 -19.41
CA SER A 132 16.32 -6.87 -20.11
C SER A 132 15.26 -5.77 -20.05
N VAL A 133 14.29 -5.82 -20.98
CA VAL A 133 12.98 -5.18 -20.84
C VAL A 133 12.00 -6.21 -20.27
N VAL A 134 11.12 -5.77 -19.38
CA VAL A 134 10.09 -6.62 -18.77
C VAL A 134 8.71 -6.03 -18.95
N PHE A 135 7.76 -6.87 -19.36
CA PHE A 135 6.35 -6.55 -19.35
C PHE A 135 5.67 -7.40 -18.28
N ASP A 136 5.18 -6.77 -17.21
CA ASP A 136 4.45 -7.46 -16.14
C ASP A 136 2.96 -7.37 -16.42
N LEU A 137 2.34 -8.52 -16.71
CA LEU A 137 0.96 -8.65 -17.14
C LEU A 137 0.11 -8.98 -15.92
N ASP A 138 -0.57 -7.97 -15.41
CA ASP A 138 -1.41 -8.06 -14.22
C ASP A 138 -2.89 -8.14 -14.61
N PRO A 139 -3.62 -9.21 -14.28
CA PRO A 139 -5.04 -9.28 -14.56
C PRO A 139 -5.82 -8.34 -13.63
N GLY A 140 -6.68 -7.50 -14.20
CA GLY A 140 -7.70 -6.75 -13.48
C GLY A 140 -8.80 -7.66 -12.92
N GLU A 141 -9.77 -7.06 -12.22
CA GLU A 141 -10.91 -7.82 -11.71
C GLU A 141 -11.67 -8.51 -12.86
N GLY A 142 -11.98 -9.79 -12.72
CA GLY A 142 -12.65 -10.56 -13.78
C GLY A 142 -11.73 -11.07 -14.90
N ALA A 143 -10.48 -10.63 -14.97
CA ALA A 143 -9.44 -11.25 -15.79
C ALA A 143 -8.64 -12.28 -14.97
N ASN A 144 -7.94 -13.19 -15.64
CA ASN A 144 -7.12 -14.21 -14.99
C ASN A 144 -5.82 -14.48 -15.75
N ILE A 145 -5.07 -15.50 -15.31
CA ILE A 145 -3.77 -15.86 -15.90
C ILE A 145 -3.87 -16.29 -17.38
N LEU A 146 -5.02 -16.82 -17.83
CA LEU A 146 -5.25 -17.18 -19.23
C LEU A 146 -5.49 -15.92 -20.07
N THR A 147 -6.20 -14.93 -19.54
CA THR A 147 -6.29 -13.60 -20.17
C THR A 147 -4.91 -12.97 -20.27
N CYS A 148 -4.06 -13.11 -19.25
CA CYS A 148 -2.65 -12.70 -19.35
C CYS A 148 -1.88 -13.49 -20.41
N ALA A 149 -2.18 -14.77 -20.63
CA ALA A 149 -1.54 -15.58 -21.66
C ALA A 149 -1.93 -15.10 -23.07
N GLU A 150 -3.21 -14.76 -23.30
CA GLU A 150 -3.67 -14.13 -24.55
C GLU A 150 -2.89 -12.84 -24.84
N VAL A 151 -2.75 -11.97 -23.84
CA VAL A 151 -1.97 -10.73 -23.97
C VAL A 151 -0.48 -11.00 -24.14
N ALA A 152 0.07 -12.05 -23.53
CA ALA A 152 1.46 -12.47 -23.73
C ALA A 152 1.73 -12.91 -25.17
N PHE A 153 0.78 -13.58 -25.83
CA PHE A 153 0.88 -13.93 -27.25
C PHE A 153 0.86 -12.71 -28.16
N LEU A 154 -0.06 -11.76 -27.92
CA LEU A 154 -0.08 -10.50 -28.67
C LEU A 154 1.24 -9.73 -28.53
N LEU A 155 1.75 -9.67 -27.29
CA LEU A 155 3.04 -9.05 -27.01
C LEU A 155 4.21 -9.76 -27.71
N ARG A 156 4.23 -11.11 -27.70
CA ARG A 156 5.23 -11.90 -28.42
C ARG A 156 5.22 -11.59 -29.91
N ASP A 157 4.04 -11.52 -30.51
CA ASP A 157 3.90 -11.34 -31.95
C ASP A 157 4.37 -9.94 -32.37
N VAL A 158 4.01 -8.89 -31.62
CA VAL A 158 4.54 -7.52 -31.82
C VAL A 158 6.07 -7.48 -31.64
N LEU A 159 6.61 -8.14 -30.61
CA LEU A 159 8.05 -8.20 -30.39
C LEU A 159 8.78 -8.95 -31.52
N ALA A 160 8.17 -10.00 -32.07
CA ALA A 160 8.72 -10.76 -33.19
C ALA A 160 8.79 -9.91 -34.47
N GLU A 161 7.80 -9.06 -34.74
CA GLU A 161 7.86 -8.07 -35.85
C GLU A 161 9.02 -7.08 -35.68
N LEU A 162 9.31 -6.72 -34.43
CA LEU A 162 10.48 -5.90 -34.06
C LEU A 162 11.80 -6.70 -34.03
N LYS A 163 11.78 -7.98 -34.42
CA LYS A 163 12.91 -8.92 -34.40
C LYS A 163 13.49 -9.14 -33.01
N LEU A 164 12.65 -9.03 -31.98
CA LEU A 164 13.00 -9.26 -30.58
C LEU A 164 12.38 -10.59 -30.11
N GLN A 165 13.23 -11.46 -29.60
CA GLN A 165 12.85 -12.69 -28.91
C GLN A 165 12.49 -12.39 -27.44
N CYS A 166 11.54 -13.14 -26.90
CA CYS A 166 11.09 -12.98 -25.52
C CYS A 166 10.74 -14.31 -24.85
N TRP A 167 10.85 -14.32 -23.52
CA TRP A 167 10.67 -15.50 -22.67
C TRP A 167 9.64 -15.20 -21.57
N PRO A 168 8.56 -15.98 -21.49
CA PRO A 168 7.55 -15.80 -20.46
C PRO A 168 7.88 -16.60 -19.19
N LYS A 169 7.45 -16.06 -18.05
CA LYS A 169 7.38 -16.78 -16.79
C LYS A 169 6.08 -16.46 -16.08
N VAL A 170 5.51 -17.44 -15.40
CA VAL A 170 4.41 -17.15 -14.49
C VAL A 170 4.94 -16.42 -13.26
N SER A 171 4.16 -15.49 -12.73
CA SER A 171 4.56 -14.75 -11.54
C SER A 171 4.53 -15.63 -10.28
N GLY A 172 3.90 -16.80 -10.32
CA GLY A 172 3.55 -17.60 -9.13
C GLY A 172 2.37 -16.99 -8.33
N SER A 173 1.73 -15.96 -8.88
CA SER A 173 0.45 -15.42 -8.42
C SER A 173 -0.53 -15.39 -9.60
N LYS A 174 -1.18 -14.27 -9.90
CA LYS A 174 -2.23 -14.22 -10.93
C LYS A 174 -1.74 -13.86 -12.34
N GLY A 175 -0.56 -13.27 -12.46
CA GLY A 175 -0.05 -12.68 -13.71
C GLY A 175 1.11 -13.45 -14.35
N ILE A 176 1.51 -12.96 -15.53
CA ILE A 176 2.64 -13.46 -16.33
C ILE A 176 3.64 -12.32 -16.53
N GLN A 177 4.93 -12.62 -16.57
CA GLN A 177 5.97 -11.67 -16.94
C GLN A 177 6.65 -12.12 -18.22
N VAL A 178 6.79 -11.21 -19.18
CA VAL A 178 7.46 -11.46 -20.45
C VAL A 178 8.76 -10.66 -20.48
N TYR A 179 9.89 -11.36 -20.61
CA TYR A 179 11.23 -10.77 -20.60
C TYR A 179 11.80 -10.73 -22.02
N VAL A 180 12.32 -9.57 -22.41
CA VAL A 180 13.12 -9.38 -23.62
C VAL A 180 14.57 -9.16 -23.18
N PRO A 181 15.45 -10.18 -23.26
CA PRO A 181 16.84 -10.02 -22.91
C PRO A 181 17.53 -9.10 -23.91
N LEU A 182 18.31 -8.16 -23.39
CA LEU A 182 19.07 -7.21 -24.18
C LEU A 182 20.55 -7.48 -24.02
N ASN A 183 21.05 -7.60 -22.79
CA ASN A 183 22.45 -7.90 -22.47
C ASN A 183 23.48 -7.05 -23.27
N THR A 184 23.07 -5.84 -23.67
CA THR A 184 23.83 -4.84 -24.42
C THR A 184 23.95 -3.55 -23.60
N ALA A 185 24.68 -2.56 -24.09
CA ALA A 185 24.88 -1.26 -23.43
C ALA A 185 23.64 -0.32 -23.50
N VAL A 186 22.44 -0.83 -23.20
CA VAL A 186 21.20 -0.05 -23.11
C VAL A 186 21.04 0.59 -21.74
N THR A 187 20.26 1.67 -21.64
CA THR A 187 19.92 2.34 -20.38
C THR A 187 18.42 2.29 -20.08
N TYR A 188 18.04 2.59 -18.84
CA TYR A 188 16.61 2.74 -18.48
C TYR A 188 15.90 3.85 -19.27
N ASP A 189 16.62 4.90 -19.66
CA ASP A 189 16.10 5.97 -20.52
C ASP A 189 15.73 5.47 -21.93
N MET A 190 16.26 4.32 -22.35
CA MET A 190 15.90 3.66 -23.61
C MET A 190 14.84 2.58 -23.40
N THR A 191 14.99 1.73 -22.38
CA THR A 191 14.10 0.58 -22.17
C THR A 191 12.72 0.99 -21.68
N GLN A 192 12.61 2.04 -20.84
CA GLN A 192 11.33 2.49 -20.31
C GLN A 192 10.41 3.08 -21.39
N PRO A 193 10.86 4.03 -22.26
CA PRO A 193 10.02 4.53 -23.34
C PRO A 193 9.66 3.45 -24.35
N PHE A 194 10.57 2.51 -24.63
CA PHE A 194 10.30 1.37 -25.50
C PHE A 194 9.14 0.51 -24.96
N ALA A 195 9.25 0.07 -23.71
CA ALA A 195 8.22 -0.75 -23.07
C ALA A 195 6.87 -0.02 -23.03
N ARG A 196 6.90 1.28 -22.75
CA ARG A 196 5.70 2.12 -22.77
C ARG A 196 5.07 2.22 -24.15
N ALA A 197 5.86 2.40 -25.20
CA ALA A 197 5.36 2.50 -26.56
C ALA A 197 4.69 1.20 -27.02
N VAL A 198 5.34 0.05 -26.76
CA VAL A 198 4.77 -1.27 -27.06
C VAL A 198 3.48 -1.52 -26.28
N ALA A 199 3.47 -1.24 -24.97
CA ALA A 199 2.26 -1.40 -24.16
C ALA A 199 1.11 -0.47 -24.63
N GLY A 200 1.43 0.77 -25.00
CA GLY A 200 0.47 1.74 -25.51
C GLY A 200 -0.11 1.35 -26.87
N LEU A 201 0.70 0.78 -27.76
CA LEU A 201 0.25 0.24 -29.04
C LEU A 201 -0.77 -0.88 -28.84
N LEU A 202 -0.41 -1.89 -28.03
CA LEU A 202 -1.30 -3.01 -27.72
C LEU A 202 -2.60 -2.58 -27.05
N ALA A 203 -2.53 -1.62 -26.12
CA ALA A 203 -3.72 -1.06 -25.47
C ALA A 203 -4.63 -0.30 -26.46
N LYS A 204 -4.05 0.31 -27.50
CA LYS A 204 -4.81 1.01 -28.55
C LYS A 204 -5.45 0.04 -29.53
N GLU A 205 -4.76 -1.04 -29.89
CA GLU A 205 -5.27 -2.05 -30.84
C GLU A 205 -6.27 -3.01 -30.19
N HIS A 206 -6.10 -3.29 -28.89
CA HIS A 206 -6.96 -4.20 -28.13
C HIS A 206 -7.54 -3.52 -26.87
N PRO A 207 -8.30 -2.41 -27.02
CA PRO A 207 -8.78 -1.62 -25.89
C PRO A 207 -9.75 -2.38 -24.98
N ASP A 208 -10.40 -3.43 -25.47
CA ASP A 208 -11.32 -4.27 -24.69
C ASP A 208 -10.61 -5.32 -23.84
N LEU A 209 -9.33 -5.59 -24.11
CA LEU A 209 -8.53 -6.63 -23.45
C LEU A 209 -7.37 -6.04 -22.63
N ILE A 210 -6.82 -4.90 -23.05
CA ILE A 210 -5.54 -4.37 -22.56
C ILE A 210 -5.70 -2.93 -22.08
N VAL A 211 -5.02 -2.61 -20.98
CA VAL A 211 -4.83 -1.24 -20.51
C VAL A 211 -3.35 -0.99 -20.18
N ALA A 212 -2.83 0.16 -20.60
CA ALA A 212 -1.44 0.57 -20.36
C ALA A 212 -1.33 1.81 -19.45
N GLU A 213 -2.44 2.50 -19.17
CA GLU A 213 -2.50 3.64 -18.26
C GLU A 213 -2.85 3.18 -16.83
N MET A 214 -2.35 3.91 -15.83
CA MET A 214 -2.34 3.43 -14.44
C MET A 214 -3.71 3.54 -13.72
N ALA A 215 -4.73 4.12 -14.33
CA ALA A 215 -6.04 4.28 -13.69
C ALA A 215 -6.68 2.90 -13.44
N LYS A 216 -6.88 2.56 -12.16
CA LYS A 216 -7.49 1.27 -11.77
C LYS A 216 -8.93 1.13 -12.26
N SER A 217 -9.64 2.25 -12.44
CA SER A 217 -11.01 2.34 -12.95
C SER A 217 -11.17 1.79 -14.38
N GLU A 218 -10.09 1.67 -15.16
CA GLU A 218 -10.14 1.17 -16.54
C GLU A 218 -9.76 -0.31 -16.68
N ARG A 219 -9.51 -1.01 -15.56
CA ARG A 219 -9.00 -2.40 -15.51
C ARG A 219 -10.05 -3.52 -15.42
N PRO A 220 -11.35 -3.32 -15.12
CA PRO A 220 -12.28 -4.44 -15.08
C PRO A 220 -12.25 -5.25 -16.38
N HIS A 221 -12.12 -6.57 -16.24
CA HIS A 221 -12.01 -7.58 -17.29
C HIS A 221 -10.79 -7.47 -18.22
N LYS A 222 -9.85 -6.57 -17.93
CA LYS A 222 -8.67 -6.30 -18.77
C LYS A 222 -7.36 -6.70 -18.08
N VAL A 223 -6.31 -6.84 -18.88
CA VAL A 223 -4.94 -7.02 -18.40
C VAL A 223 -4.22 -5.68 -18.42
N PHE A 224 -3.66 -5.31 -17.28
CA PHE A 224 -2.76 -4.17 -17.19
C PHE A 224 -1.35 -4.61 -17.58
N ILE A 225 -0.78 -3.96 -18.59
CA ILE A 225 0.63 -4.13 -18.94
C ILE A 225 1.44 -3.10 -18.15
N ASP A 226 2.05 -3.53 -17.04
CA ASP A 226 2.89 -2.67 -16.21
C ASP A 226 4.28 -2.50 -16.84
N TRP A 227 4.35 -1.63 -17.85
CA TRP A 227 5.61 -1.20 -18.48
C TRP A 227 6.51 -0.41 -17.50
N SER A 228 5.96 0.13 -16.42
CA SER A 228 6.70 0.97 -15.48
C SER A 228 7.69 0.17 -14.61
N GLN A 229 7.62 -1.17 -14.64
CA GLN A 229 8.62 -2.07 -14.05
C GLN A 229 10.03 -1.87 -14.63
N ASN A 230 10.14 -1.28 -15.83
CA ASN A 230 11.41 -0.89 -16.46
C ASN A 230 11.97 0.42 -15.88
N SER A 231 12.00 0.55 -14.55
CA SER A 231 12.58 1.70 -13.87
C SER A 231 13.73 1.27 -12.97
N ASP A 232 14.81 2.05 -12.94
CA ASP A 232 16.01 1.90 -12.09
C ASP A 232 15.73 1.83 -10.56
N PHE A 233 14.53 2.21 -10.10
CA PHE A 233 14.13 2.13 -8.68
C PHE A 233 13.10 1.04 -8.37
N LYS A 234 12.66 0.28 -9.38
CA LYS A 234 11.71 -0.82 -9.23
C LYS A 234 12.42 -2.17 -9.31
N THR A 235 11.87 -3.11 -8.58
CA THR A 235 12.27 -4.52 -8.58
C THR A 235 11.06 -5.37 -8.92
N THR A 236 11.27 -6.47 -9.63
CA THR A 236 10.21 -7.42 -9.99
C THR A 236 10.48 -8.75 -9.32
N ILE A 237 9.45 -9.61 -9.18
CA ILE A 237 9.67 -10.94 -8.61
C ILE A 237 10.68 -11.73 -9.46
N GLY A 238 11.73 -12.23 -8.80
CA GLY A 238 12.77 -13.02 -9.47
C GLY A 238 12.26 -14.39 -9.91
N VAL A 239 12.85 -14.91 -10.98
CA VAL A 239 12.61 -16.29 -11.42
C VAL A 239 13.03 -17.27 -10.30
N TYR A 240 12.29 -18.34 -10.12
CA TYR A 240 12.43 -19.34 -9.05
C TYR A 240 12.17 -18.82 -7.62
N SER A 241 11.82 -17.55 -7.43
CA SER A 241 11.38 -17.06 -6.12
C SER A 241 10.04 -17.69 -5.73
N LEU A 242 9.89 -18.01 -4.44
CA LEU A 242 8.59 -18.34 -3.87
C LEU A 242 7.68 -17.10 -3.84
N ARG A 243 6.37 -17.35 -3.77
CA ARG A 243 5.31 -16.36 -3.61
C ARG A 243 4.56 -16.59 -2.32
N ALA A 244 4.12 -15.50 -1.70
CA ALA A 244 3.49 -15.49 -0.39
C ALA A 244 2.10 -14.84 -0.41
N LYS A 245 1.40 -14.92 -1.55
CA LYS A 245 0.05 -14.36 -1.73
C LYS A 245 -1.08 -15.33 -1.38
N MET A 246 -0.77 -16.63 -1.26
CA MET A 246 -1.71 -17.68 -0.88
C MET A 246 -1.18 -18.41 0.36
N GLY A 247 -2.05 -19.17 1.04
CA GLY A 247 -1.66 -19.93 2.23
C GLY A 247 -0.81 -21.17 1.92
N ARG A 248 -0.53 -21.46 0.65
CA ARG A 248 0.46 -22.45 0.16
C ARG A 248 1.48 -21.79 -0.78
N PRO A 249 2.72 -22.30 -0.87
CA PRO A 249 3.76 -21.71 -1.71
C PRO A 249 3.53 -22.02 -3.19
N PHE A 250 3.74 -21.01 -4.02
CA PHE A 250 3.88 -21.15 -5.47
C PHE A 250 5.18 -20.50 -5.93
N VAL A 251 5.70 -20.96 -7.06
CA VAL A 251 6.98 -20.51 -7.61
C VAL A 251 6.74 -19.56 -8.80
N SER A 252 7.51 -18.46 -8.88
CA SER A 252 7.62 -17.73 -10.15
C SER A 252 8.48 -18.54 -11.11
N LEU A 253 7.85 -19.21 -12.08
CA LEU A 253 8.50 -20.26 -12.86
C LEU A 253 8.47 -19.93 -14.36
N PRO A 254 9.57 -20.13 -15.11
CA PRO A 254 9.60 -20.01 -16.57
C PRO A 254 8.61 -20.97 -17.21
N VAL A 255 7.96 -20.56 -18.29
CA VAL A 255 7.06 -21.41 -19.07
C VAL A 255 7.40 -21.31 -20.55
N SER A 256 7.19 -22.38 -21.28
CA SER A 256 7.27 -22.36 -22.74
C SER A 256 6.01 -21.73 -23.34
N TRP A 257 6.12 -21.24 -24.57
CA TRP A 257 4.97 -20.77 -25.32
C TRP A 257 3.94 -21.88 -25.58
N ASP A 258 4.39 -23.12 -25.75
CA ASP A 258 3.53 -24.29 -25.94
C ASP A 258 2.75 -24.64 -24.67
N GLU A 259 3.36 -24.55 -23.49
CA GLU A 259 2.66 -24.72 -22.21
C GLU A 259 1.60 -23.63 -22.00
N LEU A 260 1.89 -22.37 -22.37
CA LEU A 260 0.90 -21.30 -22.33
C LEU A 260 -0.25 -21.54 -23.30
N ALA A 261 0.03 -22.05 -24.51
CA ALA A 261 -0.97 -22.38 -25.50
C ALA A 261 -1.87 -23.53 -25.02
N ALA A 262 -1.26 -24.60 -24.50
CA ALA A 262 -1.96 -25.76 -23.96
C ALA A 262 -2.92 -25.36 -22.81
N ALA A 263 -2.44 -24.55 -21.85
CA ALA A 263 -3.26 -24.09 -20.72
C ALA A 263 -4.43 -23.19 -21.15
N ARG A 264 -4.20 -22.33 -22.16
CA ARG A 264 -5.26 -21.50 -22.76
C ARG A 264 -6.30 -22.35 -23.46
N ASP A 265 -5.87 -23.29 -24.30
CA ASP A 265 -6.75 -24.12 -25.12
C ASP A 265 -7.55 -25.12 -24.25
N SER A 266 -6.95 -25.64 -23.18
CA SER A 266 -7.60 -26.48 -22.16
C SER A 266 -8.44 -25.68 -21.15
N LYS A 267 -8.34 -24.34 -21.15
CA LYS A 267 -8.94 -23.42 -20.17
C LYS A 267 -8.55 -23.73 -18.73
N SER A 268 -7.37 -24.31 -18.52
CA SER A 268 -6.87 -24.78 -17.23
C SER A 268 -5.94 -23.75 -16.60
N THR A 269 -6.44 -23.00 -15.63
CA THR A 269 -5.61 -22.05 -14.87
C THR A 269 -4.60 -22.77 -13.97
N SER A 270 -4.95 -23.95 -13.45
CA SER A 270 -4.12 -24.74 -12.53
C SER A 270 -2.82 -25.23 -13.14
N GLU A 271 -2.78 -25.44 -14.46
CA GLU A 271 -1.57 -25.87 -15.18
C GLU A 271 -0.44 -24.83 -15.15
N LEU A 272 -0.76 -23.58 -14.79
CA LEU A 272 0.19 -22.47 -14.72
C LEU A 272 0.63 -22.14 -13.28
N HIS A 273 0.40 -23.07 -12.33
CA HIS A 273 0.74 -22.89 -10.93
C HIS A 273 1.55 -24.08 -10.38
N TRP A 274 2.84 -23.85 -10.09
CA TRP A 274 3.73 -24.88 -9.55
C TRP A 274 4.04 -24.64 -8.07
N GLN A 275 3.80 -25.68 -7.27
CA GLN A 275 4.31 -25.77 -5.90
C GLN A 275 5.81 -26.14 -5.93
N PRO A 276 6.56 -25.93 -4.83
CA PRO A 276 7.99 -26.16 -4.75
C PRO A 276 8.47 -27.51 -5.29
N ASP A 277 7.87 -28.63 -4.87
CA ASP A 277 8.31 -29.97 -5.29
C ASP A 277 8.13 -30.19 -6.80
N ALA A 278 6.95 -29.86 -7.33
CA ALA A 278 6.67 -29.95 -8.76
C ALA A 278 7.57 -29.02 -9.61
N ALA A 279 7.95 -27.86 -9.07
CA ALA A 279 8.90 -26.97 -9.73
C ALA A 279 10.31 -27.56 -9.78
N LEU A 280 10.76 -28.22 -8.70
CA LEU A 280 12.06 -28.90 -8.64
C LEU A 280 12.10 -30.11 -9.57
N GLU A 281 11.07 -30.96 -9.58
CA GLU A 281 10.95 -32.07 -10.54
C GLU A 281 10.97 -31.58 -11.99
N ARG A 282 10.30 -30.46 -12.27
CA ARG A 282 10.33 -29.82 -13.60
C ARG A 282 11.72 -29.30 -13.95
N LEU A 283 12.42 -28.67 -13.01
CA LEU A 283 13.79 -28.21 -13.20
C LEU A 283 14.75 -29.36 -13.51
N GLU A 284 14.65 -30.48 -12.78
CA GLU A 284 15.46 -31.67 -13.03
C GLU A 284 15.22 -32.25 -14.44
N ARG A 285 13.96 -32.23 -14.91
CA ARG A 285 13.58 -32.74 -16.23
C ARG A 285 13.92 -31.81 -17.39
N THR A 286 13.73 -30.50 -17.22
CA THR A 286 13.75 -29.53 -18.34
C THR A 286 14.94 -28.57 -18.30
N GLY A 287 15.66 -28.51 -17.18
CA GLY A 287 16.69 -27.51 -16.95
C GLY A 287 16.13 -26.10 -16.79
N ASP A 288 16.99 -25.10 -17.01
CA ASP A 288 16.62 -23.69 -16.93
C ASP A 288 16.13 -23.16 -18.29
N LEU A 289 14.80 -23.19 -18.49
CA LEU A 289 14.14 -22.62 -19.65
C LEU A 289 14.33 -21.09 -19.77
N PHE A 290 14.76 -20.41 -18.71
CA PHE A 290 15.02 -18.97 -18.68
C PHE A 290 16.49 -18.62 -18.88
N SER A 291 17.38 -19.62 -18.97
CA SER A 291 18.83 -19.39 -19.22
C SER A 291 19.14 -18.52 -20.45
N PRO A 292 18.34 -18.50 -21.53
CA PRO A 292 18.56 -17.56 -22.63
C PRO A 292 18.47 -16.09 -22.20
N VAL A 293 17.68 -15.77 -21.16
CA VAL A 293 17.54 -14.40 -20.65
C VAL A 293 18.88 -13.85 -20.11
N LEU A 294 19.78 -14.73 -19.68
CA LEU A 294 21.11 -14.37 -19.16
C LEU A 294 22.13 -14.07 -20.27
N SER A 295 21.93 -14.59 -21.47
CA SER A 295 22.99 -14.69 -22.48
C SER A 295 22.63 -14.11 -23.84
N VAL A 296 21.35 -14.15 -24.22
CA VAL A 296 20.89 -13.61 -25.51
C VAL A 296 21.10 -12.11 -25.54
N GLN A 297 21.80 -11.63 -26.56
CA GLN A 297 22.03 -10.22 -26.81
C GLN A 297 21.13 -9.72 -27.94
N GLN A 298 20.40 -8.64 -27.70
CA GLN A 298 19.49 -8.05 -28.68
C GLN A 298 19.57 -6.54 -28.63
N MET A 299 19.50 -5.90 -29.80
CA MET A 299 19.45 -4.45 -29.90
C MET A 299 18.00 -3.99 -29.98
N LEU A 300 17.64 -3.00 -29.15
CA LEU A 300 16.36 -2.31 -29.35
C LEU A 300 16.36 -1.63 -30.73
N PRO A 301 15.22 -1.66 -31.45
CA PRO A 301 15.09 -0.93 -32.70
C PRO A 301 15.31 0.56 -32.45
N HIS A 302 15.77 1.29 -33.47
CA HIS A 302 15.80 2.74 -33.40
C HIS A 302 14.36 3.26 -33.37
N PHE A 303 13.98 3.94 -32.28
CA PHE A 303 12.69 4.59 -32.16
C PHE A 303 12.89 5.96 -31.53
N ASP A 304 12.13 6.96 -31.98
CA ASP A 304 12.15 8.28 -31.38
C ASP A 304 11.33 8.25 -30.07
N PRO A 305 11.94 8.42 -28.89
CA PRO A 305 11.22 8.44 -27.61
C PRO A 305 10.20 9.58 -27.54
N ALA A 306 10.36 10.65 -28.34
CA ALA A 306 9.42 11.76 -28.44
C ALA A 306 8.17 11.43 -29.28
N ALA A 307 8.21 10.38 -30.10
CA ALA A 307 7.07 9.89 -30.87
C ALA A 307 6.15 8.96 -30.07
N ALA A 308 6.59 8.45 -28.91
CA ALA A 308 5.73 7.71 -28.00
C ALA A 308 4.66 8.66 -27.41
N PRO A 309 3.37 8.28 -27.39
CA PRO A 309 2.31 9.17 -26.94
C PRO A 309 2.62 9.66 -25.51
N ALA A 310 2.80 10.98 -25.38
CA ALA A 310 2.81 11.65 -24.09
C ALA A 310 1.52 11.26 -23.36
N PRO A 311 1.54 11.06 -22.02
CA PRO A 311 0.32 10.75 -21.29
C PRO A 311 -0.71 11.82 -21.64
N ALA A 312 -1.89 11.41 -22.09
CA ALA A 312 -2.97 12.34 -22.33
C ALA A 312 -3.22 13.07 -21.01
N ALA A 313 -2.79 14.33 -20.95
CA ALA A 313 -3.14 15.18 -19.82
C ALA A 313 -4.67 15.17 -19.73
N PRO A 314 -5.26 15.02 -18.53
CA PRO A 314 -6.71 15.12 -18.40
C PRO A 314 -7.13 16.44 -19.04
N ARG A 315 -8.07 16.37 -19.99
CA ARG A 315 -8.63 17.54 -20.69
C ARG A 315 -9.13 18.51 -19.63
N ARG A 316 -8.29 19.49 -19.29
CA ARG A 316 -8.68 20.61 -18.45
C ARG A 316 -9.72 21.39 -19.23
N ALA A 317 -10.93 21.44 -18.68
CA ALA A 317 -11.90 22.47 -19.02
C ALA A 317 -11.17 23.83 -19.00
N ARG A 318 -11.36 24.60 -20.07
CA ARG A 318 -10.86 25.96 -20.20
C ARG A 318 -11.25 26.76 -18.95
N SER A 319 -10.28 27.08 -18.12
CA SER A 319 -10.38 28.15 -17.14
C SER A 319 -9.14 29.02 -17.24
N THR A 320 -9.41 30.31 -17.37
CA THR A 320 -8.49 31.39 -17.63
C THR A 320 -7.52 31.66 -16.46
N ARG A 321 -6.23 31.71 -16.80
CA ARG A 321 -5.17 32.63 -16.31
C ARG A 321 -4.77 32.64 -14.80
N LYS A 322 -3.52 32.18 -14.59
CA LYS A 322 -2.41 32.68 -13.71
C LYS A 322 -2.62 32.80 -12.17
N GLN A 323 -1.94 31.96 -11.38
CA GLN A 323 -0.67 32.24 -10.65
C GLN A 323 -0.28 31.08 -9.69
N GLY A 324 1.01 30.73 -9.67
CA GLY A 324 1.73 30.06 -8.56
C GLY A 324 1.34 28.64 -8.13
N THR A 325 1.80 27.59 -8.82
CA THR A 325 1.63 26.21 -8.32
C THR A 325 2.68 25.85 -7.27
N ASN A 326 2.37 26.06 -5.99
CA ASN A 326 3.04 25.35 -4.90
C ASN A 326 2.49 23.90 -4.88
N LYS A 327 3.24 22.96 -5.46
CA LYS A 327 2.84 21.54 -5.51
C LYS A 327 2.97 20.89 -4.13
N SER A 328 1.87 20.34 -3.62
CA SER A 328 1.84 19.49 -2.43
C SER A 328 2.71 18.24 -2.59
N PRO A 329 3.23 17.68 -1.49
CA PRO A 329 3.93 16.40 -1.53
C PRO A 329 2.97 15.29 -1.97
N ARG A 330 3.34 14.57 -3.04
CA ARG A 330 2.67 13.32 -3.42
C ARG A 330 2.98 12.26 -2.37
N ALA A 331 2.02 11.37 -2.11
CA ALA A 331 2.29 10.14 -1.36
C ALA A 331 3.49 9.43 -2.00
N SER A 332 4.39 8.87 -1.18
CA SER A 332 5.62 8.27 -1.68
C SER A 332 5.30 7.06 -2.55
N ALA A 333 5.92 7.00 -3.73
CA ALA A 333 5.89 5.80 -4.59
C ALA A 333 6.53 4.56 -3.93
N GLN A 334 7.20 4.74 -2.79
CA GLN A 334 7.93 3.71 -2.05
C GLN A 334 7.10 3.04 -0.93
N GLY A 335 5.81 3.35 -0.79
CA GLY A 335 4.84 2.61 0.02
C GLY A 335 4.91 2.81 1.55
N SER A 336 6.04 3.24 2.12
CA SER A 336 6.19 3.45 3.58
C SER A 336 5.81 4.85 4.08
N ARG A 337 5.83 5.88 3.21
CA ARG A 337 5.59 7.27 3.61
C ARG A 337 4.20 7.77 3.21
N LYS A 338 3.43 8.22 4.19
CA LYS A 338 2.08 8.79 4.05
C LYS A 338 2.12 10.31 4.20
N ARG A 339 1.05 11.05 3.89
CA ARG A 339 1.06 12.52 3.98
C ARG A 339 0.73 13.00 5.39
N PHE A 340 1.25 14.18 5.75
CA PHE A 340 0.80 14.91 6.92
C PHE A 340 0.59 16.38 6.56
N VAL A 341 -0.23 17.05 7.36
CA VAL A 341 -0.39 18.50 7.31
C VAL A 341 -0.41 19.05 8.74
N VAL A 342 0.10 20.26 8.90
CA VAL A 342 -0.09 21.07 10.10
C VAL A 342 -0.78 22.36 9.67
N GLN A 343 -2.00 22.59 10.15
CA GLN A 343 -2.76 23.80 9.85
C GLN A 343 -2.77 24.74 11.05
N LYS A 344 -2.50 26.02 10.83
CA LYS A 344 -2.79 27.07 11.81
C LYS A 344 -4.26 27.42 11.69
N HIS A 345 -5.00 27.32 12.78
CA HIS A 345 -6.43 27.53 12.81
C HIS A 345 -6.77 28.62 13.81
N ALA A 346 -7.18 29.79 13.29
CA ALA A 346 -7.72 30.89 14.06
C ALA A 346 -9.25 30.73 14.20
N ALA A 347 -9.66 29.80 15.06
CA ALA A 347 -11.03 29.65 15.53
C ALA A 347 -11.26 30.57 16.76
N SER A 348 -12.08 30.16 17.75
CA SER A 348 -12.22 30.88 19.03
C SER A 348 -10.87 31.13 19.71
N HIS A 349 -9.92 30.19 19.56
CA HIS A 349 -8.52 30.36 19.93
C HIS A 349 -7.62 29.86 18.80
N LEU A 350 -6.45 30.51 18.65
CA LEU A 350 -5.42 30.06 17.74
C LEU A 350 -4.83 28.72 18.22
N HIS A 351 -4.88 27.71 17.37
CA HIS A 351 -4.26 26.42 17.60
C HIS A 351 -3.67 25.85 16.31
N TYR A 352 -2.95 24.74 16.44
CA TYR A 352 -2.36 24.02 15.31
C TYR A 352 -3.02 22.66 15.18
N ASP A 353 -3.72 22.42 14.08
CA ASP A 353 -4.24 21.11 13.76
C ASP A 353 -3.11 20.27 13.16
N PHE A 354 -2.61 19.32 13.95
CA PHE A 354 -1.65 18.32 13.50
C PHE A 354 -2.41 17.12 12.94
N ARG A 355 -2.17 16.74 11.67
CA ARG A 355 -2.97 15.72 10.99
C ARG A 355 -2.11 14.71 10.23
N LEU A 356 -2.42 13.43 10.37
CA LEU A 356 -1.74 12.32 9.71
C LEU A 356 -2.70 11.54 8.80
N GLU A 357 -2.30 11.30 7.56
CA GLU A 357 -3.03 10.40 6.64
C GLU A 357 -2.91 8.95 7.12
N MET A 358 -3.99 8.38 7.65
CA MET A 358 -4.06 6.99 8.09
C MET A 358 -5.42 6.41 7.74
N HIS A 359 -5.43 5.16 7.24
CA HIS A 359 -6.68 4.43 6.94
C HIS A 359 -7.67 5.18 6.02
N GLY A 360 -7.16 5.94 5.05
CA GLY A 360 -7.98 6.67 4.08
C GLY A 360 -8.56 8.00 4.58
N VAL A 361 -8.25 8.41 5.82
CA VAL A 361 -8.69 9.66 6.44
C VAL A 361 -7.52 10.41 7.09
N LEU A 362 -7.77 11.63 7.57
CA LEU A 362 -6.83 12.40 8.38
C LEU A 362 -7.17 12.24 9.87
N LYS A 363 -6.33 11.48 10.58
CA LYS A 363 -6.35 11.46 12.05
C LYS A 363 -5.81 12.78 12.55
N SER A 364 -6.58 13.46 13.40
CA SER A 364 -6.39 14.89 13.67
C SER A 364 -6.27 15.20 15.15
N TRP A 365 -5.39 16.15 15.48
CA TRP A 365 -5.18 16.64 16.84
C TRP A 365 -5.02 18.15 16.86
N ALA A 366 -5.82 18.82 17.69
CA ALA A 366 -5.63 20.24 18.00
C ALA A 366 -4.50 20.41 19.02
N VAL A 367 -3.48 21.20 18.67
CA VAL A 367 -2.29 21.47 19.50
C VAL A 367 -2.23 22.97 19.82
N PRO A 368 -2.79 23.42 20.96
CA PRO A 368 -2.95 24.85 21.25
C PRO A 368 -1.65 25.66 21.27
N LYS A 369 -0.57 25.04 21.78
CA LYS A 369 0.76 25.69 21.89
C LYS A 369 1.69 25.36 20.72
N GLY A 370 1.15 24.85 19.61
CA GLY A 370 1.89 24.45 18.42
C GLY A 370 2.73 23.18 18.59
N VAL A 371 3.25 22.69 17.46
CA VAL A 371 4.11 21.50 17.41
C VAL A 371 5.42 21.78 18.18
N PRO A 372 5.85 20.89 19.10
CA PRO A 372 7.11 21.07 19.84
C PRO A 372 8.32 21.01 18.91
N LEU A 373 9.27 21.91 19.11
CA LEU A 373 10.50 22.01 18.29
C LEU A 373 11.76 21.66 19.08
N GLN A 374 11.71 21.74 20.41
CA GLN A 374 12.84 21.43 21.30
C GLN A 374 12.78 19.97 21.75
N MET A 375 13.92 19.28 21.78
CA MET A 375 14.03 17.89 22.23
C MET A 375 13.33 17.70 23.59
N ASN A 376 12.55 16.63 23.72
CA ASN A 376 11.75 16.28 24.91
C ASN A 376 10.64 17.28 25.28
N GLN A 377 10.44 18.35 24.51
CA GLN A 377 9.34 19.28 24.75
C GLN A 377 8.00 18.57 24.49
N ARG A 378 7.15 18.56 25.52
CA ARG A 378 5.82 17.95 25.49
C ARG A 378 4.74 19.02 25.28
N ARG A 379 3.82 18.76 24.36
CA ARG A 379 2.63 19.60 24.09
C ARG A 379 1.36 18.76 24.16
N LEU A 380 0.31 19.34 24.71
CA LEU A 380 -1.03 18.74 24.69
C LEU A 380 -1.53 18.70 23.24
N ALA A 381 -2.05 17.56 22.82
CA ALA A 381 -2.65 17.30 21.53
C ALA A 381 -4.04 16.68 21.76
N MET A 382 -5.10 17.43 21.50
CA MET A 382 -6.48 16.99 21.72
C MET A 382 -6.99 16.31 20.46
N ALA A 383 -7.35 15.03 20.53
CA ALA A 383 -7.87 14.32 19.36
C ALA A 383 -9.21 14.91 18.93
N THR A 384 -9.35 15.21 17.64
CA THR A 384 -10.57 15.72 17.01
C THR A 384 -11.15 14.69 16.04
N GLU A 385 -12.28 15.01 15.40
CA GLU A 385 -12.89 14.13 14.41
C GLU A 385 -11.96 13.84 13.23
N ASP A 386 -12.21 12.74 12.53
CA ASP A 386 -11.48 12.39 11.31
C ASP A 386 -11.86 13.36 10.19
N HIS A 387 -10.88 13.78 9.40
CA HIS A 387 -11.13 14.70 8.29
C HIS A 387 -10.89 14.00 6.94
N PRO A 388 -11.60 14.39 5.86
CA PRO A 388 -11.36 13.85 4.53
C PRO A 388 -9.97 14.23 4.03
N LEU A 389 -9.38 13.42 3.14
CA LEU A 389 -8.03 13.68 2.62
C LEU A 389 -7.90 15.00 1.85
N ALA A 390 -9.00 15.50 1.27
CA ALA A 390 -9.03 16.81 0.60
C ALA A 390 -8.65 17.97 1.55
N TYR A 391 -8.84 17.80 2.86
CA TYR A 391 -8.50 18.79 3.87
C TYR A 391 -6.99 19.04 4.02
N LEU A 392 -6.14 18.15 3.47
CA LEU A 392 -4.68 18.33 3.42
C LEU A 392 -4.25 19.65 2.76
N GLU A 393 -5.02 20.10 1.77
CA GLU A 393 -4.68 21.26 0.95
C GLU A 393 -5.58 22.47 1.23
N PHE A 394 -6.51 22.34 2.18
CA PHE A 394 -7.45 23.40 2.49
C PHE A 394 -6.78 24.54 3.25
N GLU A 395 -6.88 25.72 2.65
CA GLU A 395 -6.53 27.02 3.22
C GLU A 395 -7.63 28.02 2.84
N GLY A 396 -8.16 28.74 3.82
CA GLY A 396 -9.28 29.65 3.60
C GLY A 396 -10.04 29.98 4.87
N VAL A 397 -11.27 30.44 4.72
CA VAL A 397 -12.16 30.80 5.84
C VAL A 397 -13.30 29.79 5.93
N ILE A 398 -13.50 29.23 7.13
CA ILE A 398 -14.66 28.40 7.48
C ILE A 398 -15.72 29.34 8.08
N PRO A 399 -16.95 29.36 7.55
CA PRO A 399 -18.01 30.25 8.04
C PRO A 399 -18.28 30.12 9.54
N GLN A 400 -18.71 31.21 10.17
CA GLN A 400 -19.13 31.20 11.56
C GLN A 400 -20.43 30.38 11.69
N GLY A 401 -20.48 29.46 12.65
CA GLY A 401 -21.60 28.52 12.84
C GLY A 401 -21.37 27.13 12.25
N GLU A 402 -20.43 27.00 11.31
CA GLU A 402 -19.95 25.70 10.82
C GLU A 402 -18.95 25.08 11.80
N TYR A 403 -18.83 23.75 11.79
CA TYR A 403 -17.87 23.04 12.63
C TYR A 403 -16.44 23.49 12.30
N GLY A 404 -15.75 24.05 13.30
CA GLY A 404 -14.41 24.62 13.12
C GLY A 404 -14.41 25.99 12.44
N GLY A 405 -15.43 26.82 12.63
CA GLY A 405 -15.46 28.20 12.10
C GLY A 405 -14.20 29.01 12.47
N GLY A 406 -13.59 29.65 11.47
CA GLY A 406 -12.31 30.34 11.64
C GLY A 406 -11.48 30.41 10.36
N THR A 407 -10.35 31.11 10.43
CA THR A 407 -9.37 31.13 9.33
C THR A 407 -8.41 29.96 9.47
N VAL A 408 -8.17 29.23 8.38
CA VAL A 408 -7.28 28.07 8.33
C VAL A 408 -6.15 28.32 7.34
N MET A 409 -4.90 28.14 7.79
CA MET A 409 -3.70 28.21 6.97
C MET A 409 -2.96 26.87 6.98
N VAL A 410 -2.51 26.40 5.82
CA VAL A 410 -1.57 25.28 5.75
C VAL A 410 -0.17 25.75 6.19
N TRP A 411 0.15 25.54 7.47
CA TRP A 411 1.40 26.00 8.08
C TRP A 411 2.57 25.09 7.74
N ASP A 412 2.38 23.77 7.67
CA ASP A 412 3.36 22.84 7.10
C ASP A 412 2.66 21.69 6.39
N ILE A 413 3.32 21.10 5.41
CA ILE A 413 2.83 19.94 4.67
C ILE A 413 4.01 19.08 4.24
N GLY A 414 3.85 17.76 4.31
CA GLY A 414 4.95 16.84 4.06
C GLY A 414 4.52 15.40 3.93
N THR A 415 5.52 14.52 3.96
CA THR A 415 5.30 13.09 4.17
C THR A 415 5.82 12.69 5.54
N TYR A 416 5.19 11.71 6.17
CA TYR A 416 5.69 11.09 7.38
C TYR A 416 5.89 9.59 7.19
N GLU A 417 6.78 9.03 8.00
CA GLU A 417 7.06 7.60 8.11
C GLU A 417 6.77 7.14 9.53
N LEU A 418 6.07 6.02 9.69
CA LEU A 418 5.87 5.41 10.99
C LEU A 418 7.13 4.62 11.35
N ILE A 419 7.86 5.08 12.36
CA ILE A 419 9.08 4.40 12.84
C ILE A 419 8.70 3.23 13.75
N GLU A 420 7.78 3.46 14.70
CA GLU A 420 7.28 2.44 15.63
C GLU A 420 5.91 2.85 16.19
N GLY A 421 5.20 1.90 16.78
CA GLY A 421 3.96 2.16 17.52
C GLY A 421 2.68 1.83 16.75
N ASN A 422 1.56 2.00 17.43
CA ASN A 422 0.22 1.72 16.95
C ASN A 422 -0.76 2.81 17.46
N TYR A 423 -1.49 3.42 16.53
CA TYR A 423 -2.45 4.50 16.81
C TYR A 423 -3.52 4.08 17.81
N TYR A 424 -4.11 2.89 17.66
CA TYR A 424 -5.16 2.39 18.55
C TYR A 424 -4.66 2.10 19.96
N LYS A 425 -3.40 1.67 20.09
CA LYS A 425 -2.73 1.49 21.38
C LYS A 425 -2.36 2.83 22.04
N GLY A 426 -2.46 3.93 21.31
CA GLY A 426 -2.19 5.27 21.82
C GLY A 426 -0.71 5.64 21.80
N ASN A 427 0.11 5.04 20.95
CA ASN A 427 1.55 5.34 20.89
C ASN A 427 2.05 5.31 19.45
N LEU A 428 2.63 6.39 18.97
CA LEU A 428 3.21 6.51 17.63
C LEU A 428 4.57 7.21 17.74
N ARG A 429 5.61 6.67 17.10
CA ARG A 429 6.85 7.42 16.80
C ARG A 429 6.94 7.57 15.29
N ILE A 430 7.03 8.81 14.83
CA ILE A 430 6.95 9.16 13.42
C ILE A 430 8.12 10.05 13.03
N PHE A 431 8.64 9.83 11.84
CA PHE A 431 9.56 10.76 11.19
C PHE A 431 8.76 11.68 10.28
N LEU A 432 8.83 13.00 10.48
CA LEU A 432 8.23 14.00 9.61
C LEU A 432 9.27 14.51 8.60
N ALA A 433 8.88 14.55 7.33
CA ALA A 433 9.62 15.19 6.24
C ALA A 433 8.75 16.28 5.60
N GLY A 434 8.62 17.41 6.30
CA GLY A 434 7.86 18.60 5.89
C GLY A 434 8.71 19.71 5.28
N LYS A 435 8.03 20.80 4.91
CA LYS A 435 8.67 22.05 4.47
C LYS A 435 9.22 22.83 5.65
N LYS A 436 8.61 22.74 6.83
CA LYS A 436 9.08 23.36 8.09
C LYS A 436 9.61 22.33 9.08
N LEU A 437 8.84 21.28 9.35
CA LEU A 437 9.15 20.24 10.32
C LEU A 437 9.96 19.13 9.67
N LYS A 438 11.12 18.80 10.24
CA LYS A 438 11.94 17.64 9.86
C LYS A 438 12.50 16.98 11.13
N GLY A 439 12.44 15.65 11.21
CA GLY A 439 12.91 14.89 12.37
C GLY A 439 11.83 13.98 12.96
N GLU A 440 11.99 13.59 14.21
CA GLU A 440 11.15 12.62 14.90
C GLU A 440 10.23 13.22 15.96
N TRP A 441 8.99 12.75 15.98
CA TRP A 441 8.02 13.07 17.01
C TRP A 441 7.37 11.81 17.55
N ARG A 442 7.00 11.84 18.83
CA ARG A 442 6.19 10.83 19.49
C ARG A 442 4.81 11.38 19.84
N LEU A 443 3.77 10.60 19.54
CA LEU A 443 2.40 10.83 19.97
C LEU A 443 2.02 9.76 20.99
N THR A 444 1.70 10.17 22.22
CA THR A 444 1.30 9.24 23.29
C THR A 444 -0.05 9.65 23.89
N ARG A 445 -1.03 8.75 23.89
CA ARG A 445 -2.34 8.93 24.52
C ARG A 445 -2.24 8.64 26.01
N ASP A 446 -2.73 9.56 26.82
CA ASP A 446 -2.88 9.32 28.25
C ASP A 446 -4.06 8.37 28.47
N ARG A 447 -3.84 7.26 29.19
CA ARG A 447 -4.88 6.26 29.50
C ARG A 447 -5.61 6.56 30.82
N THR A 448 -5.11 7.51 31.60
CA THR A 448 -5.60 7.81 32.95
C THR A 448 -6.58 8.98 33.00
N ALA A 449 -6.64 9.78 31.93
CA ALA A 449 -7.61 10.87 31.80
C ALA A 449 -8.91 10.35 31.17
N GLN A 450 -10.07 10.72 31.75
CA GLN A 450 -11.40 10.48 31.17
C GLN A 450 -11.57 11.11 29.77
N ASN A 451 -10.66 12.01 29.36
CA ASN A 451 -10.62 12.64 28.05
C ASN A 451 -9.55 12.01 27.15
N ARG A 452 -9.86 11.88 25.85
CA ARG A 452 -9.03 11.34 24.75
C ARG A 452 -7.77 12.20 24.46
N ASN A 453 -7.02 12.59 25.49
CA ASN A 453 -5.90 13.51 25.42
C ASN A 453 -4.61 12.79 24.98
N TRP A 454 -3.92 13.39 24.03
CA TRP A 454 -2.60 12.95 23.57
C TRP A 454 -1.53 13.96 23.97
N ALA A 455 -0.30 13.50 23.96
CA ALA A 455 0.90 14.31 24.08
C ALA A 455 1.73 14.15 22.81
N LEU A 456 2.02 15.27 22.15
CA LEU A 456 2.99 15.36 21.06
C LEU A 456 4.33 15.79 21.64
N ILE A 457 5.38 15.04 21.37
CA ILE A 457 6.71 15.19 21.96
C ILE A 457 7.76 15.16 20.85
N LYS A 458 8.71 16.10 20.82
CA LYS A 458 9.88 16.02 19.94
C LYS A 458 10.85 14.97 20.49
N SER A 459 11.18 13.93 19.72
CA SER A 459 11.89 12.75 20.23
C SER A 459 13.36 12.63 19.82
N ASP A 460 13.80 13.38 18.81
CA ASP A 460 15.19 13.55 18.39
C ASP A 460 15.67 15.00 18.65
N GLU A 461 16.77 15.41 18.00
CA GLU A 461 17.46 16.69 18.26
C GLU A 461 16.56 17.94 18.15
N SER A 462 16.87 18.98 18.93
CA SER A 462 16.15 20.26 18.85
C SER A 462 16.27 20.87 17.46
N MET A 463 15.15 21.30 16.89
CA MET A 463 15.16 22.08 15.67
C MET A 463 15.65 23.51 15.93
N LYS A 464 16.40 24.06 14.96
CA LYS A 464 16.68 25.50 14.92
C LYS A 464 15.34 26.27 14.86
N PRO A 465 15.18 27.38 15.61
CA PRO A 465 13.99 28.22 15.52
C PRO A 465 13.69 28.62 14.08
N LEU A 466 12.42 28.57 13.71
CA LEU A 466 11.97 29.07 12.40
C LEU A 466 12.14 30.59 12.37
N SER A 467 12.54 31.14 11.22
CA SER A 467 12.56 32.60 11.04
C SER A 467 11.13 33.15 11.14
N ALA A 468 10.98 34.40 11.61
CA ALA A 468 9.67 35.04 11.76
C ALA A 468 8.81 34.97 10.48
N SER A 469 9.46 35.14 9.31
CA SER A 469 8.82 35.02 7.99
C SER A 469 8.32 33.61 7.69
N ARG A 470 9.11 32.57 8.00
CA ARG A 470 8.66 31.18 7.81
C ARG A 470 7.58 30.80 8.81
N GLU A 471 7.61 31.37 10.01
CA GLU A 471 6.61 31.08 11.04
C GLU A 471 5.22 31.64 10.67
N SER A 472 5.17 32.85 10.11
CA SER A 472 3.92 33.57 9.85
C SER A 472 3.25 33.26 8.50
N ARG A 473 3.92 32.54 7.59
CA ARG A 473 3.43 32.31 6.22
C ARG A 473 3.07 30.86 5.91
N SER A 474 2.07 30.69 5.05
CA SER A 474 1.65 29.42 4.47
C SER A 474 2.75 28.78 3.63
N VAL A 475 2.84 27.45 3.65
CA VAL A 475 3.72 26.72 2.72
C VAL A 475 3.09 26.54 1.33
N LEU A 476 1.77 26.74 1.19
CA LEU A 476 1.05 26.61 -0.07
C LEU A 476 0.82 27.94 -0.77
N SER A 477 0.38 28.99 -0.09
CA SER A 477 0.14 30.29 -0.75
C SER A 477 1.23 31.30 -0.51
N ARG A 478 2.11 31.06 0.48
CA ARG A 478 3.05 32.04 1.03
C ARG A 478 2.37 33.25 1.68
N ARG A 479 1.04 33.24 1.86
CA ARG A 479 0.28 34.31 2.52
C ARG A 479 0.35 34.21 4.05
N THR A 480 0.12 35.31 4.75
CA THR A 480 -0.10 35.34 6.21
C THR A 480 -1.54 35.00 6.58
N MET A 481 -1.83 34.82 7.88
CA MET A 481 -3.19 34.52 8.35
C MET A 481 -4.14 35.66 8.03
N GLU A 482 -3.68 36.90 8.20
CA GLU A 482 -4.44 38.12 7.92
C GLU A 482 -4.71 38.27 6.43
N GLU A 483 -3.73 37.97 5.58
CA GLU A 483 -3.88 37.97 4.13
C GLU A 483 -4.89 36.92 3.65
N ILE A 484 -4.94 35.73 4.29
CA ILE A 484 -5.92 34.68 3.98
C ILE A 484 -7.32 35.06 4.47
N ALA A 485 -7.42 35.70 5.65
CA ALA A 485 -8.69 36.17 6.18
C ALA A 485 -9.29 37.31 5.34
N ALA A 486 -8.44 38.18 4.78
CA ALA A 486 -8.85 39.33 3.96
C ALA A 486 -9.23 38.96 2.51
N ASP A 487 -8.79 37.81 2.00
CA ASP A 487 -9.09 37.31 0.64
C ASP A 487 -9.88 35.99 0.72
N PRO A 488 -11.21 36.04 0.92
CA PRO A 488 -12.07 34.88 1.09
C PRO A 488 -12.38 34.15 -0.22
N SER A 489 -11.55 34.28 -1.26
CA SER A 489 -11.72 33.58 -2.56
C SER A 489 -11.80 32.05 -2.43
N VAL A 490 -11.39 31.49 -1.29
CA VAL A 490 -11.58 30.08 -0.91
C VAL A 490 -12.35 30.01 0.40
N ARG A 491 -13.67 29.82 0.31
CA ARG A 491 -14.51 29.43 1.46
C ARG A 491 -14.71 27.92 1.44
N TRP A 492 -14.59 27.27 2.59
CA TRP A 492 -14.97 25.87 2.67
C TRP A 492 -16.48 25.76 2.52
N HIS A 493 -16.92 25.12 1.44
CA HIS A 493 -18.27 24.60 1.33
C HIS A 493 -18.18 23.14 1.75
N SER A 494 -18.81 22.78 2.87
CA SER A 494 -19.03 21.38 3.16
C SER A 494 -19.85 20.83 1.98
N ASN A 495 -19.32 19.86 1.22
CA ASN A 495 -20.10 19.15 0.19
C ASN A 495 -21.18 18.24 0.82
N ARG A 496 -21.80 18.69 1.93
CA ARG A 496 -23.11 18.22 2.32
C ARG A 496 -24.08 19.05 1.50
N THR A 497 -24.76 18.43 0.55
CA THR A 497 -26.01 18.98 0.02
C THR A 497 -26.82 19.43 1.25
N PRO A 498 -27.21 20.71 1.37
CA PRO A 498 -28.14 21.10 2.42
C PRO A 498 -29.32 20.18 2.27
N ILE A 499 -29.60 19.40 3.31
CA ILE A 499 -30.88 18.70 3.40
C ILE A 499 -31.92 19.84 3.26
N PRO A 500 -32.84 19.79 2.28
CA PRO A 500 -33.87 20.82 2.17
C PRO A 500 -34.50 20.97 3.55
N ASP A 501 -34.77 22.22 3.96
CA ASP A 501 -35.31 22.56 5.27
C ASP A 501 -36.57 21.72 5.51
N LEU A 502 -36.38 20.58 6.15
CA LEU A 502 -37.40 19.56 6.33
C LEU A 502 -38.10 19.99 7.59
N ASN A 503 -39.31 20.52 7.44
CA ASN A 503 -40.14 20.84 8.58
C ASN A 503 -40.47 19.52 9.30
N LEU A 504 -39.71 19.21 10.35
CA LEU A 504 -39.85 17.97 11.12
C LEU A 504 -41.26 17.85 11.72
N ASP A 505 -41.94 18.98 11.94
CA ASP A 505 -43.31 19.03 12.47
C ASP A 505 -44.37 18.63 11.43
N GLU A 506 -44.03 18.62 10.14
CA GLU A 506 -44.92 18.18 9.05
C GLU A 506 -44.72 16.70 8.66
N LEU A 507 -43.69 16.05 9.21
CA LEU A 507 -43.46 14.63 8.95
C LEU A 507 -44.51 13.77 9.65
N PRO A 508 -45.00 12.70 9.01
CA PRO A 508 -45.94 11.79 9.64
C PRO A 508 -45.30 11.15 10.88
N VAL A 509 -45.98 11.24 12.02
CA VAL A 509 -45.57 10.60 13.27
C VAL A 509 -45.64 9.08 13.07
N SER A 510 -44.48 8.43 13.02
CA SER A 510 -44.38 6.98 12.91
C SER A 510 -44.48 6.33 14.28
N GLN A 511 -45.10 5.15 14.34
CA GLN A 511 -45.08 4.33 15.54
C GLN A 511 -43.68 3.73 15.75
N MET A 512 -43.22 3.70 17.01
CA MET A 512 -41.96 3.10 17.42
C MET A 512 -42.10 1.57 17.45
N GLN A 513 -41.94 0.95 16.29
CA GLN A 513 -42.08 -0.49 16.11
C GLN A 513 -40.82 -1.10 15.49
N PHE A 514 -40.74 -2.43 15.49
CA PHE A 514 -39.67 -3.13 14.80
C PHE A 514 -39.65 -2.76 13.31
N ILE A 515 -38.52 -2.23 12.86
CA ILE A 515 -38.24 -1.95 11.45
C ILE A 515 -37.27 -3.02 10.98
N GLU A 516 -37.63 -3.76 9.94
CA GLU A 516 -36.74 -4.76 9.37
C GLU A 516 -35.45 -4.09 8.86
N PRO A 517 -34.27 -4.42 9.41
CA PRO A 517 -33.03 -3.75 9.00
C PRO A 517 -32.68 -4.08 7.55
N MET A 518 -32.25 -3.07 6.80
CA MET A 518 -31.76 -3.29 5.43
C MET A 518 -30.57 -4.24 5.42
N GLN A 519 -30.67 -5.30 4.61
CA GLN A 519 -29.63 -6.30 4.48
C GLN A 519 -28.61 -5.89 3.43
N CYS A 520 -27.34 -6.18 3.71
CA CYS A 520 -26.28 -6.02 2.74
C CYS A 520 -26.49 -7.02 1.58
N LYS A 521 -26.46 -6.51 0.36
CA LYS A 521 -26.35 -7.37 -0.82
C LYS A 521 -24.91 -7.88 -0.91
N LEU A 522 -24.72 -9.19 -0.94
CA LEU A 522 -23.40 -9.77 -1.15
C LEU A 522 -22.93 -9.42 -2.57
N VAL A 523 -21.81 -8.71 -2.64
CA VAL A 523 -21.19 -8.27 -3.89
C VAL A 523 -19.73 -8.69 -3.89
N SER A 524 -19.20 -9.07 -5.06
CA SER A 524 -17.80 -9.48 -5.22
C SER A 524 -16.83 -8.30 -5.27
N SER A 525 -17.34 -7.10 -5.52
CA SER A 525 -16.59 -5.83 -5.54
C SER A 525 -17.39 -4.70 -4.90
N LEU A 526 -16.67 -3.77 -4.28
CA LEU A 526 -17.25 -2.57 -3.67
C LEU A 526 -17.69 -1.59 -4.78
N PRO A 527 -18.90 -1.01 -4.71
CA PRO A 527 -19.41 -0.10 -5.75
C PRO A 527 -18.67 1.25 -5.73
N GLU A 528 -18.02 1.61 -6.84
CA GLU A 528 -17.24 2.86 -6.97
C GLU A 528 -18.11 4.07 -7.38
N GLY A 529 -17.68 5.28 -6.98
CA GLY A 529 -18.32 6.56 -7.36
C GLY A 529 -18.35 7.57 -6.21
N GLU A 530 -18.51 8.86 -6.51
CA GLU A 530 -18.53 9.94 -5.50
C GLU A 530 -19.72 9.85 -4.53
N ASN A 531 -20.76 9.09 -4.89
CA ASN A 531 -21.95 8.87 -4.08
C ASN A 531 -21.79 7.73 -3.05
N TRP A 532 -20.66 7.01 -3.06
CA TRP A 532 -20.43 5.86 -2.19
C TRP A 532 -19.41 6.19 -1.10
N GLN A 533 -19.79 5.93 0.16
CA GLN A 533 -18.89 5.95 1.30
C GLN A 533 -18.76 4.53 1.85
N TYR A 534 -17.57 4.19 2.33
CA TYR A 534 -17.28 2.85 2.82
C TYR A 534 -16.95 2.89 4.30
N GLU A 535 -17.54 1.96 5.05
CA GLU A 535 -17.26 1.73 6.46
C GLU A 535 -16.74 0.31 6.65
N VAL A 536 -15.87 0.12 7.64
CA VAL A 536 -15.40 -1.21 8.03
C VAL A 536 -16.58 -1.97 8.64
N LYS A 537 -16.97 -3.09 8.03
CA LYS A 537 -17.96 -3.97 8.64
C LYS A 537 -17.43 -4.49 9.97
N LEU A 538 -18.17 -4.26 11.03
CA LEU A 538 -17.94 -4.88 12.32
C LEU A 538 -18.63 -6.25 12.34
N ASP A 539 -17.98 -7.25 12.93
CA ASP A 539 -18.49 -8.60 13.05
C ASP A 539 -19.08 -8.82 14.46
N GLY A 540 -20.42 -8.84 14.56
CA GLY A 540 -21.13 -9.09 15.82
C GLY A 540 -22.62 -9.39 15.66
N TYR A 541 -23.41 -9.02 16.66
CA TYR A 541 -24.86 -9.21 16.63
C TYR A 541 -25.55 -7.95 16.17
N ARG A 542 -26.08 -7.94 14.94
CA ARG A 542 -26.97 -6.86 14.50
C ARG A 542 -28.23 -6.82 15.36
N ALA A 543 -28.45 -5.68 16.01
CA ALA A 543 -29.54 -5.44 16.93
C ALA A 543 -30.20 -4.08 16.64
N LEU A 544 -31.52 -4.07 16.75
CA LEU A 544 -32.36 -2.89 16.73
C LEU A 544 -32.76 -2.57 18.17
N ALA A 545 -32.37 -1.41 18.68
CA ALA A 545 -32.76 -0.93 19.99
C ALA A 545 -33.87 0.11 19.85
N ILE A 546 -35.04 -0.18 20.43
CA ILE A 546 -36.21 0.71 20.42
C ILE A 546 -36.40 1.22 21.84
N LYS A 547 -36.36 2.54 22.01
CA LYS A 547 -36.67 3.24 23.26
C LYS A 547 -37.97 4.00 23.07
N ASP A 548 -39.03 3.57 23.75
CA ASP A 548 -40.33 4.22 23.69
C ASP A 548 -41.06 4.13 25.03
N ASN A 549 -41.67 5.22 25.47
CA ASN A 549 -42.48 5.31 26.70
C ASN A 549 -41.82 4.65 27.93
N GLY A 550 -40.55 4.92 28.19
CA GLY A 550 -39.83 4.33 29.31
C GLY A 550 -39.30 2.90 29.07
N ARG A 551 -39.74 2.20 28.02
CA ARG A 551 -39.36 0.82 27.71
C ARG A 551 -38.21 0.74 26.71
N VAL A 552 -37.31 -0.22 26.90
CA VAL A 552 -36.26 -0.60 25.95
C VAL A 552 -36.54 -2.00 25.41
N ASP A 553 -36.66 -2.12 24.09
CA ASP A 553 -36.65 -3.41 23.39
C ASP A 553 -35.39 -3.50 22.53
N LEU A 554 -34.50 -4.44 22.88
CA LEU A 554 -33.33 -4.78 22.08
C LEU A 554 -33.65 -6.05 21.29
N LEU A 555 -33.73 -5.92 19.97
CA LEU A 555 -34.28 -6.94 19.08
C LEU A 555 -33.24 -7.36 18.05
N SER A 556 -33.11 -8.66 17.79
CA SER A 556 -32.27 -9.15 16.69
C SER A 556 -32.90 -8.84 15.33
N ARG A 557 -32.14 -9.04 14.24
CA ARG A 557 -32.65 -8.95 12.85
C ARG A 557 -33.91 -9.79 12.56
N ARG A 558 -34.22 -10.81 13.38
CA ARG A 558 -35.40 -11.67 13.23
C ARG A 558 -36.48 -11.37 14.30
N ASN A 559 -36.42 -10.19 14.90
CA ASN A 559 -37.33 -9.74 15.95
C ASN A 559 -37.31 -10.60 17.24
N ASN A 560 -36.21 -11.31 17.51
CA ASN A 560 -36.02 -12.00 18.79
C ASN A 560 -35.51 -11.02 19.85
N ASN A 561 -36.03 -11.11 21.08
CA ASN A 561 -35.56 -10.30 22.21
C ASN A 561 -34.12 -10.67 22.61
N LEU A 562 -33.28 -9.64 22.74
CA LEU A 562 -31.87 -9.73 23.10
C LEU A 562 -31.56 -9.04 24.45
N ASN A 563 -32.55 -8.46 25.14
CA ASN A 563 -32.35 -7.67 26.36
C ASN A 563 -31.59 -8.44 27.43
N GLN A 564 -31.97 -9.71 27.68
CA GLN A 564 -31.30 -10.53 28.68
C GLN A 564 -29.87 -10.89 28.28
N ARG A 565 -29.63 -11.08 26.97
CA ARG A 565 -28.30 -11.49 26.47
C ARG A 565 -27.30 -10.33 26.51
N PHE A 566 -27.76 -9.11 26.24
CA PHE A 566 -26.93 -7.91 26.22
C PHE A 566 -27.46 -6.85 27.19
N GLU A 567 -27.66 -7.27 28.45
CA GLU A 567 -28.18 -6.40 29.52
C GLU A 567 -27.40 -5.08 29.67
N PRO A 568 -26.06 -5.03 29.59
CA PRO A 568 -25.33 -3.76 29.67
C PRO A 568 -25.68 -2.78 28.55
N VAL A 569 -26.03 -3.30 27.36
CA VAL A 569 -26.46 -2.48 26.23
C VAL A 569 -27.88 -1.97 26.47
N SER A 570 -28.80 -2.84 26.91
CA SER A 570 -30.16 -2.43 27.26
C SER A 570 -30.19 -1.39 28.39
N ALA A 571 -29.40 -1.56 29.43
CA ALA A 571 -29.28 -0.60 30.54
C ALA A 571 -28.67 0.74 30.09
N ALA A 572 -27.76 0.74 29.11
CA ALA A 572 -27.26 1.97 28.51
C ALA A 572 -28.35 2.69 27.70
N MET A 573 -29.18 1.94 26.98
CA MET A 573 -30.30 2.48 26.20
C MET A 573 -31.37 3.14 27.07
N GLU A 574 -31.58 2.68 28.31
CA GLU A 574 -32.52 3.30 29.25
C GLU A 574 -32.21 4.77 29.55
N ARG A 575 -30.95 5.19 29.38
CA ARG A 575 -30.49 6.56 29.63
C ARG A 575 -30.75 7.53 28.48
N LEU A 576 -31.22 7.02 27.34
CA LEU A 576 -31.56 7.84 26.18
C LEU A 576 -33.01 8.33 26.27
N GLU A 577 -33.32 9.40 25.55
CA GLU A 577 -34.66 9.94 25.44
C GLU A 577 -35.61 8.96 24.74
N ASP A 578 -36.91 9.06 25.04
CA ASP A 578 -37.94 8.26 24.37
C ASP A 578 -38.10 8.69 22.90
N GLY A 579 -38.61 7.77 22.08
CA GLY A 579 -38.85 8.01 20.66
C GLY A 579 -37.60 7.78 19.79
N ILE A 580 -36.72 6.88 20.21
CA ILE A 580 -35.46 6.58 19.50
C ILE A 580 -35.45 5.13 19.02
N ILE A 581 -35.10 4.93 17.76
CA ILE A 581 -34.74 3.63 17.19
C ILE A 581 -33.29 3.69 16.73
N LEU A 582 -32.45 2.78 17.24
CA LEU A 582 -31.06 2.62 16.80
C LEU A 582 -30.87 1.25 16.13
N ASP A 583 -30.38 1.25 14.90
CA ASP A 583 -29.90 0.06 14.20
C ASP A 583 -28.37 0.02 14.28
N GLY A 584 -27.81 -1.08 14.77
CA GLY A 584 -26.37 -1.20 14.92
C GLY A 584 -25.89 -2.61 15.17
N GLU A 585 -24.57 -2.74 15.31
CA GLU A 585 -23.89 -4.00 15.58
C GLU A 585 -23.38 -4.02 17.03
N ILE A 586 -23.80 -5.01 17.82
CA ILE A 586 -23.23 -5.27 19.14
C ILE A 586 -21.96 -6.08 18.94
N VAL A 587 -20.82 -5.52 19.33
CA VAL A 587 -19.50 -6.15 19.18
C VAL A 587 -18.74 -6.25 20.49
N ALA A 588 -17.94 -7.30 20.62
CA ALA A 588 -16.90 -7.43 21.64
C ALA A 588 -15.54 -7.42 20.96
N LEU A 589 -14.59 -6.67 21.54
CA LEU A 589 -13.25 -6.52 20.98
C LEU A 589 -12.26 -7.42 21.75
N ASP A 590 -11.38 -8.10 21.02
CA ASP A 590 -10.28 -8.86 21.60
C ASP A 590 -9.15 -7.95 22.13
N GLU A 591 -8.11 -8.55 22.71
CA GLU A 591 -6.93 -7.83 23.22
C GLU A 591 -6.17 -7.04 22.13
N SER A 592 -6.39 -7.37 20.86
CA SER A 592 -5.85 -6.67 19.70
C SER A 592 -6.77 -5.57 19.17
N GLY A 593 -7.96 -5.39 19.77
CA GLY A 593 -8.97 -4.42 19.38
C GLY A 593 -9.81 -4.84 18.18
N ARG A 594 -9.82 -6.13 17.80
CA ARG A 594 -10.61 -6.65 16.68
C ARG A 594 -11.95 -7.22 17.19
N PRO A 595 -13.07 -7.01 16.48
CA PRO A 595 -14.33 -7.67 16.80
C PRO A 595 -14.17 -9.19 16.79
N SER A 596 -14.68 -9.87 17.81
CA SER A 596 -14.65 -11.32 17.94
C SER A 596 -15.99 -11.84 18.43
N PHE A 597 -16.64 -12.64 17.59
CA PHE A 597 -17.90 -13.31 17.94
C PHE A 597 -17.76 -14.25 19.14
N ASN A 598 -16.58 -14.84 19.38
CA ASN A 598 -16.37 -15.77 20.49
C ASN A 598 -16.42 -15.08 21.87
N LEU A 599 -16.43 -13.75 21.89
CA LEU A 599 -16.52 -12.94 23.10
C LEU A 599 -17.96 -12.41 23.35
N LEU A 600 -18.92 -12.73 22.48
CA LEU A 600 -20.35 -12.33 22.50
C LEU A 600 -21.27 -13.55 22.63
#